data_AF-A0A0F9HCX4-F1
#
_entry.id   AF-A0A0F9HCX4-F1
#
_cell.length_a   1.000
_cell.length_b   1.000
_cell.length_c   1.000
_cell.angle_alpha   90.00
_cell.angle_beta   90.00
_cell.angle_gamma   90.00
#
_symmetry.space_group_name_H-M   'P 1'
#
loop_
_entity.id
_entity.type
_entity.pdbx_description
1 polymer ?
#
loop_
_entity_poly.entity_id
_entity_poly.type
_entity_poly.pdbx_seq_one_letter_code
_entity_poly.pdbx_strand_id
1 'polypeptide(L)'
;MNSKTIACIGVGITTVIITVSFFAISSTEQNGIEPMITKNENIGLVVNAPASEITVQQLDEIYEEAASTGMGRSNMYLFWNLIEPQKGEYNFQETDIFMSLNKKNNLKVTLYFSIINGKTLGPLPDWMGKPQLHGISNDNIVSVLDALLTRYNIIDTVI
;
A
#
# COMPACT_ATOMS: atom_id res chain seq x y z
N MET A 1 -30.32 -83.99 -21.69
CA MET A 1 -30.92 -84.23 -23.01
C MET A 1 -30.84 -82.91 -23.78
N ASN A 2 -30.35 -82.97 -25.03
CA ASN A 2 -29.92 -81.88 -25.93
C ASN A 2 -31.00 -80.77 -26.14
N SER A 3 -30.78 -79.58 -26.72
CA SER A 3 -29.88 -79.19 -27.83
C SER A 3 -30.01 -77.68 -28.15
N LYS A 4 -29.06 -77.17 -28.94
CA LYS A 4 -29.16 -76.14 -30.01
C LYS A 4 -28.73 -74.69 -29.70
N THR A 5 -27.51 -74.43 -30.17
CA THR A 5 -27.00 -73.20 -30.80
C THR A 5 -27.97 -72.59 -31.82
N ILE A 6 -28.11 -71.26 -31.86
CA ILE A 6 -28.06 -70.44 -33.09
C ILE A 6 -27.36 -69.12 -32.78
N ALA A 7 -26.27 -68.87 -33.50
CA ALA A 7 -25.61 -67.59 -33.65
C ALA A 7 -26.29 -66.78 -34.77
N CYS A 8 -26.46 -65.47 -34.59
CA CYS A 8 -26.54 -64.51 -35.69
C CYS A 8 -25.59 -63.35 -35.41
N ILE A 9 -24.61 -63.22 -36.30
CA ILE A 9 -23.60 -62.17 -36.40
C ILE A 9 -24.22 -60.99 -37.15
N GLY A 10 -23.89 -59.76 -36.76
CA GLY A 10 -24.15 -58.58 -37.60
C GLY A 10 -24.01 -57.22 -36.91
N VAL A 11 -22.76 -56.76 -36.74
CA VAL A 11 -22.24 -55.39 -37.00
C VAL A 11 -23.31 -54.27 -37.00
N GLY A 12 -23.32 -53.24 -36.15
CA GLY A 12 -22.24 -52.49 -35.52
C GLY A 12 -22.50 -51.01 -35.82
N ILE A 13 -23.05 -50.25 -34.86
CA ILE A 13 -22.97 -48.79 -34.84
C ILE A 13 -22.71 -48.37 -33.38
N THR A 14 -21.56 -47.74 -33.23
CA THR A 14 -20.99 -47.12 -32.03
C THR A 14 -21.93 -46.09 -31.40
N THR A 15 -22.27 -46.28 -30.12
CA THR A 15 -22.76 -45.20 -29.26
C THR A 15 -21.70 -44.87 -28.22
N VAL A 16 -21.13 -43.68 -28.38
CA VAL A 16 -20.25 -43.01 -27.42
C VAL A 16 -21.06 -42.73 -26.16
N ILE A 17 -20.70 -43.38 -25.05
CA ILE A 17 -21.24 -43.04 -23.73
C ILE A 17 -20.38 -41.89 -23.21
N ILE A 18 -20.90 -40.66 -23.28
CA ILE A 18 -20.37 -39.53 -22.52
C ILE A 18 -20.87 -39.69 -21.09
N THR A 19 -20.07 -40.31 -20.24
CA THR A 19 -20.26 -40.27 -18.79
C THR A 19 -19.93 -38.86 -18.31
N VAL A 20 -20.97 -38.05 -18.07
CA VAL A 20 -20.84 -36.82 -17.30
C VAL A 20 -20.62 -37.22 -15.85
N SER A 21 -19.35 -37.29 -15.46
CA SER A 21 -18.96 -37.45 -14.06
C SER A 21 -19.29 -36.15 -13.33
N PHE A 22 -20.41 -36.15 -12.59
CA PHE A 22 -20.76 -35.09 -11.66
C PHE A 22 -19.77 -35.14 -10.48
N PHE A 23 -18.65 -34.44 -10.61
CA PHE A 23 -17.73 -34.19 -9.50
C PHE A 23 -18.46 -33.27 -8.52
N ALA A 24 -19.06 -33.84 -7.48
CA ALA A 24 -19.44 -33.10 -6.30
C ALA A 24 -18.14 -32.62 -5.64
N ILE A 25 -17.74 -31.38 -5.94
CA ILE A 25 -16.69 -30.70 -5.19
C ILE A 25 -17.26 -30.45 -3.81
N SER A 26 -16.89 -31.31 -2.85
CA SER A 26 -17.08 -31.02 -1.44
C SER A 26 -16.28 -29.75 -1.14
N SER A 27 -16.96 -28.63 -0.94
CA SER A 27 -16.36 -27.41 -0.43
C SER A 27 -15.94 -27.66 1.01
N THR A 28 -14.71 -28.14 1.20
CA THR A 28 -14.03 -27.96 2.48
C THR A 28 -13.88 -26.46 2.68
N GLU A 29 -14.61 -25.90 3.63
CA GLU A 29 -14.31 -24.60 4.22
C GLU A 29 -12.89 -24.70 4.79
N GLN A 30 -11.92 -24.31 3.97
CA GLN A 30 -10.57 -24.09 4.41
C GLN A 30 -10.65 -22.81 5.24
N ASN A 31 -10.82 -22.95 6.55
CA ASN A 31 -10.47 -21.91 7.51
C ASN A 31 -8.96 -21.70 7.40
N GLY A 32 -8.56 -20.98 6.34
CA GLY A 32 -7.21 -20.54 6.13
C GLY A 32 -6.92 -19.50 7.19
N ILE A 33 -6.18 -19.88 8.22
CA ILE A 33 -5.35 -18.92 8.93
C ILE A 33 -4.32 -18.50 7.87
N GLU A 34 -4.60 -17.41 7.16
CA GLU A 34 -3.56 -16.78 6.36
C GLU A 34 -2.38 -16.50 7.31
N PRO A 35 -1.16 -16.93 6.97
CA PRO A 35 -0.02 -16.62 7.81
C PRO A 35 0.09 -15.10 7.88
N MET A 36 -0.20 -14.54 9.05
CA MET A 36 -0.01 -13.12 9.30
C MET A 36 1.49 -12.85 9.13
N ILE A 37 1.86 -12.28 7.98
CA ILE A 37 3.25 -11.91 7.72
C ILE A 37 3.66 -10.95 8.84
N THR A 38 4.62 -11.38 9.65
CA THR A 38 5.11 -10.55 10.76
C THR A 38 5.83 -9.35 10.15
N LYS A 39 5.36 -8.15 10.49
CA LYS A 39 5.96 -6.91 9.99
C LYS A 39 7.36 -6.74 10.56
N ASN A 40 8.30 -6.31 9.72
CA ASN A 40 9.65 -5.95 10.12
C ASN A 40 9.81 -4.44 10.04
N GLU A 41 9.89 -3.78 11.20
CA GLU A 41 10.03 -2.31 11.31
C GLU A 41 11.31 -1.77 10.67
N ASN A 42 12.34 -2.61 10.48
CA ASN A 42 13.56 -2.23 9.78
C ASN A 42 13.39 -2.19 8.25
N ILE A 43 12.33 -2.82 7.72
CA ILE A 43 12.00 -2.80 6.30
C ILE A 43 11.02 -1.66 6.04
N GLY A 44 11.54 -0.60 5.41
CA GLY A 44 10.75 0.57 5.03
C GLY A 44 10.59 0.69 3.52
N LEU A 45 9.38 0.97 3.04
CA LEU A 45 9.08 1.22 1.63
C LEU A 45 8.58 2.65 1.43
N VAL A 46 8.95 3.24 0.29
CA VAL A 46 8.28 4.45 -0.22
C VAL A 46 7.08 3.99 -1.02
N VAL A 47 5.87 4.38 -0.60
CA VAL A 47 4.62 4.00 -1.26
C VAL A 47 4.09 5.21 -2.05
N ASN A 48 4.13 5.12 -3.38
CA ASN A 48 3.65 6.16 -4.28
C ASN A 48 2.49 5.64 -5.13
N ALA A 49 1.56 6.52 -5.45
CA ALA A 49 0.51 6.23 -6.41
C ALA A 49 1.11 5.94 -7.81
N PRO A 50 0.56 4.97 -8.57
CA PRO A 50 1.02 4.68 -9.92
C PRO A 50 0.58 5.72 -10.96
N ALA A 51 -0.33 6.64 -10.58
CA ALA A 51 -0.87 7.70 -11.42
C ALA A 51 -0.96 9.02 -10.65
N SER A 52 -1.06 10.13 -11.39
CA SER A 52 -1.16 11.49 -10.82
C SER A 52 -2.50 11.79 -10.16
N GLU A 53 -3.55 11.05 -10.54
CA GLU A 53 -4.89 11.17 -9.97
C GLU A 53 -5.38 9.79 -9.57
N ILE A 54 -5.62 9.61 -8.28
CA ILE A 54 -6.18 8.38 -7.71
C ILE A 54 -7.21 8.75 -6.63
N THR A 55 -8.16 7.86 -6.40
CA THR A 55 -9.11 8.01 -5.29
C THR A 55 -8.48 7.58 -3.97
N VAL A 56 -9.06 8.03 -2.85
CA VAL A 56 -8.66 7.58 -1.50
C VAL A 56 -8.80 6.05 -1.35
N GLN A 57 -9.82 5.45 -1.97
CA GLN A 57 -10.01 4.00 -1.95
C GLN A 57 -8.87 3.27 -2.68
N GLN A 58 -8.47 3.74 -3.85
CA GLN A 58 -7.33 3.15 -4.57
C GLN A 58 -6.02 3.32 -3.79
N LEU A 59 -5.84 4.46 -3.11
CA LEU A 59 -4.69 4.68 -2.25
C LEU A 59 -4.68 3.71 -1.05
N ASP A 60 -5.85 3.43 -0.48
CA ASP A 60 -6.02 2.46 0.59
C ASP A 60 -5.63 1.05 0.15
N GLU A 61 -6.11 0.60 -1.01
CA GLU A 61 -5.75 -0.69 -1.62
C GLU A 61 -4.22 -0.80 -1.85
N ILE A 62 -3.58 0.26 -2.36
CA ILE A 62 -2.13 0.30 -2.57
C ILE A 62 -1.37 0.17 -1.23
N TYR A 63 -1.84 0.83 -0.18
CA TYR A 63 -1.21 0.76 1.14
C TYR A 63 -1.39 -0.61 1.80
N GLU A 64 -2.56 -1.23 1.65
CA GLU A 64 -2.82 -2.60 2.10
C GLU A 64 -1.92 -3.61 1.38
N GLU A 65 -1.81 -3.50 0.05
CA GLU A 65 -0.92 -4.34 -0.74
C GLU A 65 0.54 -4.18 -0.30
N ALA A 66 1.03 -2.94 -0.20
CA ALA A 66 2.39 -2.67 0.26
C ALA A 66 2.62 -3.24 1.67
N ALA A 67 1.68 -3.02 2.59
CA ALA A 67 1.74 -3.52 3.96
C ALA A 67 1.78 -5.05 4.04
N SER A 68 1.12 -5.75 3.12
CA SER A 68 1.09 -7.21 3.04
C SER A 68 2.46 -7.83 2.72
N THR A 69 3.40 -7.07 2.18
CA THR A 69 4.76 -7.55 1.87
C THR A 69 5.63 -7.84 3.11
N GLY A 70 5.14 -7.49 4.31
CA GLY A 70 5.89 -7.60 5.57
C GLY A 70 6.67 -6.35 5.95
N MET A 71 6.51 -5.24 5.21
CA MET A 71 7.03 -3.94 5.63
C MET A 71 6.41 -3.52 6.98
N GLY A 72 7.24 -3.01 7.89
CA GLY A 72 6.79 -2.40 9.14
C GLY A 72 6.82 -0.87 9.11
N ARG A 73 7.31 -0.26 8.03
CA ARG A 73 7.58 1.18 7.97
C ARG A 73 7.27 1.79 6.61
N SER A 74 6.60 2.93 6.59
CA SER A 74 6.50 3.78 5.40
C SER A 74 7.55 4.88 5.44
N ASN A 75 8.24 5.09 4.31
CA ASN A 75 9.21 6.14 4.08
C ASN A 75 8.51 7.27 3.33
N MET A 76 8.00 8.25 4.07
CA MET A 76 7.12 9.26 3.52
C MET A 76 7.87 10.57 3.31
N TYR A 77 7.85 11.10 2.08
CA TYR A 77 8.36 12.42 1.77
C TYR A 77 7.28 13.47 2.01
N LEU A 78 7.61 14.52 2.75
CA LEU A 78 6.76 15.72 2.84
C LEU A 78 7.51 16.93 2.30
N PHE A 79 6.80 17.70 1.49
CA PHE A 79 7.27 18.97 0.99
C PHE A 79 6.76 20.10 1.88
N TRP A 80 7.68 20.94 2.35
CA TRP A 80 7.35 22.01 3.30
C TRP A 80 6.29 22.96 2.74
N ASN A 81 6.36 23.30 1.45
CA ASN A 81 5.40 24.22 0.83
C ASN A 81 3.95 23.73 0.86
N LEU A 82 3.73 22.42 0.94
CA LEU A 82 2.40 21.83 1.05
C LEU A 82 1.90 21.84 2.51
N ILE A 83 2.81 21.69 3.48
CA ILE A 83 2.49 21.64 4.90
C ILE A 83 2.28 23.03 5.50
N GLU A 84 3.08 24.02 5.11
CA GLU A 84 3.01 25.39 5.65
C GLU A 84 2.92 26.39 4.49
N PRO A 85 1.79 26.44 3.76
CA PRO A 85 1.62 27.31 2.59
C PRO A 85 1.71 28.80 2.94
N GLN A 86 1.35 29.18 4.18
CA GLN A 86 1.55 30.51 4.75
C GLN A 86 2.25 30.36 6.10
N LYS A 87 3.05 31.35 6.50
CA LYS A 87 3.86 31.25 7.71
C LYS A 87 2.98 31.05 8.95
N GLY A 88 3.18 29.94 9.65
CA GLY A 88 2.40 29.54 10.83
C GLY A 88 1.01 28.97 10.54
N GLU A 89 0.61 28.84 9.27
CA GLU A 89 -0.66 28.25 8.87
C GLU A 89 -0.41 26.89 8.22
N TYR A 90 -0.83 25.84 8.92
CA TYR A 90 -0.56 24.47 8.49
C TYR A 90 -1.72 23.87 7.70
N ASN A 91 -1.43 23.21 6.58
CA ASN A 91 -2.36 22.38 5.84
C ASN A 91 -2.00 20.90 5.98
N PHE A 92 -2.83 20.18 6.72
CA PHE A 92 -2.63 18.75 6.99
C PHE A 92 -3.55 17.83 6.18
N GLN A 93 -4.39 18.36 5.28
CA GLN A 93 -5.46 17.59 4.65
C GLN A 93 -4.97 16.32 3.95
N GLU A 94 -3.93 16.43 3.11
CA GLU A 94 -3.36 15.26 2.42
C GLU A 94 -2.55 14.38 3.37
N THR A 95 -1.79 15.00 4.27
CA THR A 95 -0.93 14.25 5.21
C THR A 95 -1.76 13.41 6.18
N ASP A 96 -2.94 13.89 6.57
CA ASP A 96 -3.89 13.14 7.39
C ASP A 96 -4.37 11.86 6.72
N ILE A 97 -4.55 11.88 5.40
CA ILE A 97 -4.92 10.69 4.63
C ILE A 97 -3.78 9.68 4.71
N PHE A 98 -2.55 10.06 4.33
CA PHE A 98 -1.39 9.16 4.37
C PHE A 98 -1.12 8.61 5.78
N MET A 99 -1.20 9.47 6.81
CA MET A 99 -1.00 9.04 8.20
C MET A 99 -2.10 8.09 8.68
N SER A 100 -3.35 8.29 8.25
CA SER A 100 -4.45 7.38 8.56
C SER A 100 -4.26 6.02 7.90
N LEU A 101 -3.77 5.97 6.66
CA LEU A 101 -3.45 4.73 5.95
C LEU A 101 -2.28 3.98 6.59
N ASN A 102 -1.23 4.69 7.01
CA ASN A 102 -0.12 4.11 7.78
C ASN A 102 -0.61 3.51 9.11
N LYS A 103 -1.44 4.26 9.86
CA LYS A 103 -2.05 3.78 11.12
C LYS A 103 -2.91 2.55 10.90
N LYS A 104 -3.81 2.59 9.92
CA LYS A 104 -4.70 1.47 9.55
C LYS A 104 -3.89 0.19 9.28
N ASN A 105 -2.75 0.35 8.61
CA ASN A 105 -1.87 -0.76 8.24
C ASN A 105 -0.79 -1.08 9.27
N ASN A 106 -0.84 -0.52 10.49
CA ASN A 106 0.16 -0.73 11.53
C ASN A 106 1.61 -0.51 11.02
N LEU A 107 1.80 0.58 10.29
CA LEU A 107 3.10 1.02 9.78
C LEU A 107 3.62 2.18 10.60
N LYS A 108 4.87 2.08 11.04
CA LYS A 108 5.64 3.23 11.52
C LYS A 108 5.99 4.15 10.35
N VAL A 109 6.32 5.40 10.65
CA VAL A 109 6.69 6.37 9.62
C VAL A 109 8.09 6.91 9.89
N THR A 110 8.94 6.79 8.88
CA THR A 110 10.08 7.69 8.74
C THR A 110 9.68 8.83 7.83
N LEU A 111 9.70 10.02 8.41
CA LEU A 111 9.45 11.26 7.70
C LEU A 111 10.75 11.72 7.03
N TYR A 112 10.73 11.88 5.72
CA TYR A 112 11.74 12.59 4.95
C TYR A 112 11.25 14.02 4.75
N PHE A 113 11.78 14.96 5.54
CA PHE A 113 11.38 16.36 5.47
C PHE A 113 12.24 17.11 4.46
N SER A 114 11.67 17.36 3.28
CA SER A 114 12.43 17.70 2.08
C SER A 114 12.88 19.18 2.05
N ILE A 115 13.94 19.50 2.80
CA ILE A 115 14.65 20.79 2.68
C ILE A 115 15.57 20.77 1.46
N ILE A 116 16.27 19.66 1.23
CA ILE A 116 17.09 19.42 0.04
C ILE A 116 16.49 18.22 -0.69
N ASN A 117 16.03 18.45 -1.91
CA ASN A 117 15.47 17.43 -2.77
C ASN A 117 16.40 17.18 -3.96
N GLY A 118 17.15 16.08 -3.92
CA GLY A 118 18.14 15.76 -4.95
C GLY A 118 19.20 16.85 -5.07
N LYS A 119 19.20 17.59 -6.18
CA LYS A 119 20.16 18.69 -6.45
C LYS A 119 19.58 20.08 -6.20
N THR A 120 18.35 20.16 -5.70
CA THR A 120 17.60 21.41 -5.53
C THR A 120 17.23 21.64 -4.07
N LEU A 121 17.10 22.92 -3.69
CA LEU A 121 16.53 23.31 -2.41
C LEU A 121 15.00 23.32 -2.53
N GLY A 122 14.31 22.72 -1.57
CA GLY A 122 12.85 22.69 -1.51
C GLY A 122 12.19 21.60 -2.38
N PRO A 123 10.91 21.78 -2.74
CA PRO A 123 10.17 23.04 -2.76
C PRO A 123 9.93 23.64 -1.37
N LEU A 124 10.25 24.93 -1.24
CA LEU A 124 10.04 25.71 -0.01
C LEU A 124 8.78 26.57 -0.15
N PRO A 125 8.07 26.85 0.96
CA PRO A 125 6.97 27.79 0.96
C PRO A 125 7.30 29.16 0.34
N ASP A 126 6.37 29.71 -0.43
CA ASP A 126 6.56 30.98 -1.15
C ASP A 126 6.85 32.17 -0.23
N TRP A 127 6.31 32.15 1.00
CA TRP A 127 6.54 33.20 2.01
C TRP A 127 8.00 33.31 2.46
N MET A 128 8.84 32.28 2.20
CA MET A 128 10.29 32.35 2.43
C MET A 128 11.05 33.05 1.29
N GLY A 129 10.40 33.31 0.15
CA GLY A 129 11.07 33.81 -1.05
C GLY A 129 11.99 32.75 -1.66
N LYS A 130 13.25 33.12 -1.92
CA LYS A 130 14.25 32.25 -2.55
C LYS A 130 15.54 32.19 -1.71
N PRO A 131 15.47 31.63 -0.49
CA PRO A 131 16.64 31.57 0.38
C PRO A 131 17.70 30.62 -0.20
N GLN A 132 18.95 30.84 0.18
CA GLN A 132 19.98 29.80 0.08
C GLN A 132 19.88 28.87 1.29
N LEU A 133 20.51 27.69 1.26
CA LEU A 133 20.41 26.70 2.34
C LEU A 133 20.73 27.29 3.73
N HIS A 134 21.82 28.07 3.84
CA HIS A 134 22.22 28.72 5.09
C HIS A 134 21.32 29.91 5.50
N GLY A 135 20.43 30.34 4.62
CA GLY A 135 19.45 31.40 4.87
C GLY A 135 18.11 30.88 5.37
N ILE A 136 17.91 29.56 5.46
CA ILE A 136 16.71 28.98 6.05
C ILE A 136 16.83 29.09 7.57
N SER A 137 15.82 29.68 8.20
CA SER A 137 15.77 29.82 9.66
C SER A 137 15.63 28.45 10.34
N ASN A 138 16.51 28.15 11.28
CA ASN A 138 16.39 26.97 12.14
C ASN A 138 15.07 26.97 12.92
N ASP A 139 14.63 28.13 13.41
CA ASP A 139 13.37 28.24 14.17
C ASP A 139 12.17 27.87 13.30
N ASN A 140 12.20 28.23 12.00
CA ASN A 140 11.13 27.85 11.09
C ASN A 140 11.12 26.33 10.86
N ILE A 141 12.30 25.70 10.68
CA ILE A 141 12.42 24.24 10.51
C ILE A 141 11.93 23.53 11.77
N VAL A 142 12.35 23.97 12.95
CA VAL A 142 11.93 23.39 14.22
C VAL A 142 10.43 23.54 14.42
N SER A 143 9.85 24.70 14.12
CA SER A 143 8.41 24.94 14.29
C SER A 143 7.54 24.03 13.43
N VAL A 144 7.89 23.84 12.15
CA VAL A 144 7.12 22.95 11.27
C VAL A 144 7.28 21.48 11.64
N LEU A 145 8.49 21.06 12.03
CA LEU A 145 8.74 19.70 12.51
C LEU A 145 8.00 19.43 13.83
N ASP A 146 7.99 20.39 14.76
CA ASP A 146 7.26 20.28 16.02
C ASP A 146 5.75 20.15 15.78
N ALA A 147 5.19 20.93 14.85
CA ALA A 147 3.80 20.80 14.44
C ALA A 147 3.48 19.41 13.86
N LEU A 148 4.35 18.88 13.00
CA LEU A 148 4.20 17.53 12.42
C LEU A 148 4.29 16.42 13.49
N LEU A 149 5.30 16.48 14.35
CA LEU A 149 5.56 15.47 15.38
C LEU A 149 4.52 15.51 16.51
N THR A 150 4.02 16.70 16.86
CA THR A 150 2.91 16.84 17.81
C THR A 150 1.62 16.26 17.24
N ARG A 151 1.38 16.42 15.94
CA ARG A 151 0.17 15.91 15.28
C ARG A 151 0.20 14.39 15.09
N TYR A 152 1.35 13.82 14.74
CA TYR A 152 1.45 12.44 14.27
C TYR A 152 2.38 11.59 15.14
N ASN A 153 1.79 10.88 16.10
CA ASN A 153 2.49 9.96 17.00
C ASN A 153 3.10 8.69 16.35
N ILE A 154 2.86 8.44 15.07
CA ILE A 154 3.42 7.29 14.34
C ILE A 154 4.71 7.62 13.59
N ILE A 155 5.10 8.90 13.57
CA ILE A 155 6.43 9.29 13.13
C ILE A 155 7.39 8.96 14.26
N ASP A 156 8.28 7.99 14.04
CA ASP A 156 9.31 7.61 15.03
C ASP A 156 10.72 7.99 14.58
N THR A 157 10.87 8.41 13.32
CA THR A 157 12.15 8.88 12.76
C THR A 157 11.89 10.06 11.81
N VAL A 158 12.74 11.08 11.90
CA VAL A 158 12.79 12.21 10.95
C VAL A 158 14.18 12.23 10.30
N ILE A 159 14.21 12.39 8.97
CA ILE A 159 15.41 12.49 8.13
C ILE A 159 15.34 13.78 7.31
#